data_AF-X1U560-F1
#
_entry.id   AF-X1U560-F1
#
_cell.length_a   1.000
_cell.length_b   1.000
_cell.length_c   1.000
_cell.angle_alpha   90.00
_cell.angle_beta   90.00
_cell.angle_gamma   90.00
#
_symmetry.space_group_name_H-M   'P 1'
#
loop_
_entity.id
_entity.type
_entity.pdbx_description
1 polymer ?
#
loop_
_entity_poly.entity_id
_entity_poly.type
_entity_poly.pdbx_seq_one_letter_code
_entity_poly.pdbx_strand_id
1 'polypeptide(L)'
;RKGIIELLIARCPNVKRIQELAEEYGVEKPRFALGDQDCILCGLCVRACQEIIGKSAISLVNRGIYREVAAPFYAYELSEDCIGCGDCAFVCPTGAIQMGPDGKPVLPKVKIPYPEIEAMMRRETVATS
;
A
#
# COMPACT_ATOMS: atom_id res chain seq x y z
N ARG A 1 17.64 15.18 1.56
CA ARG A 1 17.15 13.88 1.00
C ARG A 1 17.20 12.77 2.05
N LYS A 2 18.28 12.64 2.84
CA LYS A 2 18.44 11.63 3.91
C LYS A 2 17.21 11.46 4.85
N GLY A 3 16.61 12.56 5.31
CA GLY A 3 15.42 12.48 6.19
C GLY A 3 14.18 11.82 5.55
N ILE A 4 14.00 11.91 4.23
CA ILE A 4 12.90 11.20 3.54
C ILE A 4 13.19 9.71 3.53
N ILE A 5 14.45 9.33 3.26
CA ILE A 5 14.87 7.92 3.25
C ILE A 5 14.70 7.29 4.64
N GLU A 6 15.01 8.03 5.71
CA GLU A 6 14.75 7.58 7.09
C GLU A 6 13.25 7.29 7.32
N LEU A 7 12.34 8.09 6.78
CA LEU A 7 10.90 7.84 6.89
C LEU A 7 10.46 6.63 6.05
N LEU A 8 11.04 6.47 4.85
CA LEU A 8 10.74 5.34 3.97
C LEU A 8 11.19 4.01 4.59
N ILE A 9 12.43 3.93 5.10
CA ILE A 9 12.93 2.71 5.76
C ILE A 9 12.24 2.47 7.10
N ALA A 10 11.84 3.53 7.83
CA ALA A 10 11.03 3.38 9.03
C ALA A 10 9.66 2.76 8.72
N ARG A 11 9.00 3.15 7.62
CA ARG A 11 7.71 2.57 7.25
C ARG A 11 7.85 1.16 6.63
N CYS A 12 8.84 0.98 5.77
CA CYS A 12 9.02 -0.20 4.93
C CYS A 12 10.39 -0.88 5.13
N PRO A 13 10.72 -1.36 6.34
CA PRO A 13 12.04 -1.91 6.65
C PRO A 13 12.35 -3.22 5.94
N ASN A 14 11.32 -3.97 5.53
CA ASN A 14 11.46 -5.30 4.93
C ASN A 14 11.50 -5.28 3.39
N VAL A 15 11.37 -4.10 2.78
CA VAL A 15 11.38 -3.95 1.32
C VAL A 15 12.81 -3.76 0.83
N LYS A 16 13.32 -4.74 0.06
CA LYS A 16 14.70 -4.73 -0.48
C LYS A 16 15.06 -3.42 -1.18
N ARG A 17 14.18 -2.89 -2.04
CA ARG A 17 14.43 -1.64 -2.76
C ARG A 17 14.63 -0.44 -1.83
N ILE A 18 13.97 -0.43 -0.67
CA ILE A 18 14.09 0.63 0.33
C ILE A 18 15.36 0.45 1.17
N GLN A 19 15.76 -0.80 1.46
CA GLN A 19 17.04 -1.11 2.10
C GLN A 19 18.22 -0.65 1.24
N GLU A 20 18.23 -1.00 -0.05
CA GLU A 20 19.24 -0.55 -1.02
C GLU A 20 19.34 0.98 -1.08
N LEU A 21 18.19 1.66 -1.08
CA LEU A 21 18.13 3.12 -1.09
C LEU A 21 18.63 3.73 0.24
N ALA A 22 18.40 3.06 1.36
CA ALA A 22 18.94 3.46 2.65
C ALA A 22 20.47 3.36 2.68
N GLU A 23 21.02 2.27 2.15
CA GLU A 23 22.47 2.06 2.01
C GLU A 23 23.11 3.11 1.10
N GLU A 24 22.53 3.37 -0.08
CA GLU A 24 23.02 4.38 -1.03
C GLU A 24 23.14 5.78 -0.39
N TYR A 25 22.22 6.11 0.53
CA TYR A 25 22.18 7.41 1.22
C TYR A 25 22.84 7.38 2.62
N GLY A 26 23.51 6.29 2.99
CA GLY A 26 24.21 6.12 4.27
C GLY A 26 23.28 6.19 5.48
N VAL A 27 22.11 5.57 5.40
CA VAL A 27 21.12 5.43 6.47
C VAL A 27 21.20 4.00 7.01
N GLU A 28 21.98 3.79 8.08
CA GLU A 28 22.08 2.48 8.74
C GLU A 28 20.88 2.19 9.65
N LYS A 29 20.38 3.21 10.35
CA LYS A 29 19.24 3.09 11.25
C LYS A 29 18.40 4.37 11.25
N PRO A 30 17.07 4.28 11.03
CA PRO A 30 16.22 5.46 11.12
C PRO A 30 16.06 5.91 12.58
N ARG A 31 15.84 7.21 12.75
CA ARG A 31 15.52 7.82 14.06
C ARG A 31 14.07 7.55 14.52
N PHE A 32 13.25 7.00 13.64
CA PHE A 32 11.84 6.70 13.86
C PHE A 32 11.63 5.22 14.17
N ALA A 33 10.53 4.89 14.84
CA ALA A 33 10.13 3.51 15.07
C ALA A 33 9.90 2.79 13.74
N LEU A 34 10.37 1.54 13.66
CA LEU A 34 10.12 0.69 12.50
C LEU A 34 8.66 0.21 12.51
N GLY A 35 8.00 0.37 11.36
CA GLY A 35 6.73 -0.26 11.03
C GLY A 35 6.96 -1.58 10.29
N ASP A 36 5.90 -2.09 9.67
CA ASP A 36 5.94 -3.35 8.90
C ASP A 36 5.10 -3.24 7.62
N GLN A 37 5.19 -2.11 6.91
CA GLN A 37 4.43 -1.91 5.68
C GLN A 37 5.29 -2.27 4.47
N ASP A 38 4.64 -2.68 3.39
CA ASP A 38 5.32 -2.87 2.09
C ASP A 38 5.02 -1.72 1.12
N CYS A 39 3.96 -0.95 1.38
CA CYS A 39 3.53 0.20 0.57
C CYS A 39 4.06 1.54 1.12
N ILE A 40 4.85 2.24 0.31
CA ILE A 40 5.41 3.57 0.60
C ILE A 40 4.46 4.74 0.30
N LEU A 41 3.20 4.46 -0.07
CA LEU A 41 2.17 5.49 -0.35
C LEU A 41 2.56 6.48 -1.46
N CYS A 42 3.28 6.02 -2.49
CA CYS A 42 3.71 6.87 -3.61
C CYS A 42 2.57 7.31 -4.55
N GLY A 43 1.42 6.60 -4.52
CA GLY A 43 0.25 6.90 -5.34
C GLY A 43 0.38 6.55 -6.82
N LEU A 44 1.47 5.90 -7.26
CA LEU A 44 1.67 5.53 -8.66
C LEU A 44 0.58 4.59 -9.19
N CYS A 45 0.18 3.59 -8.39
CA CYS A 45 -0.88 2.66 -8.75
C CYS A 45 -2.24 3.34 -8.95
N VAL A 46 -2.60 4.27 -8.05
CA VAL A 46 -3.85 5.04 -8.12
C VAL A 46 -3.85 5.90 -9.37
N ARG A 47 -2.76 6.64 -9.64
CA ARG A 47 -2.63 7.43 -10.87
C ARG A 47 -2.69 6.57 -12.12
N ALA A 48 -2.02 5.42 -12.16
CA ALA A 48 -2.10 4.53 -13.31
C ALA A 48 -3.55 4.05 -13.55
N CYS A 49 -4.25 3.65 -12.50
CA CYS A 49 -5.64 3.19 -12.60
C CYS A 49 -6.61 4.30 -13.05
N GLN A 50 -6.37 5.54 -12.60
CA GLN A 50 -7.24 6.68 -12.91
C GLN A 50 -6.88 7.34 -14.26
N GLU A 51 -5.61 7.63 -14.50
CA GLU A 51 -5.16 8.48 -15.62
C GLU A 51 -4.84 7.67 -16.87
N ILE A 52 -4.30 6.45 -16.73
CA ILE A 52 -3.92 5.59 -17.87
C ILE A 52 -5.10 4.69 -18.25
N ILE A 53 -5.66 3.99 -17.27
CA ILE A 53 -6.73 3.01 -17.49
C ILE A 53 -8.12 3.65 -17.47
N GLY A 54 -8.31 4.77 -16.77
CA GLY A 54 -9.59 5.50 -16.73
C GLY A 54 -10.67 4.88 -15.84
N LYS A 55 -10.31 3.98 -14.90
CA LYS A 55 -11.29 3.23 -14.09
C LYS A 55 -11.43 3.72 -12.65
N SER A 56 -10.37 4.27 -12.06
CA SER A 56 -10.37 4.73 -10.67
C SER A 56 -10.82 3.65 -9.66
N ALA A 57 -10.52 2.38 -9.94
CA ALA A 57 -10.94 1.22 -9.13
C ALA A 57 -10.23 1.12 -7.78
N ILE A 58 -9.20 1.92 -7.53
CA ILE A 58 -8.44 1.98 -6.28
C ILE A 58 -8.10 3.42 -5.93
N SER A 59 -7.98 3.73 -4.64
CA SER A 59 -7.60 5.06 -4.14
C SER A 59 -6.76 4.99 -2.87
N LEU A 60 -6.13 6.12 -2.51
CA LEU A 60 -5.52 6.30 -1.20
C LEU A 60 -6.57 6.75 -0.20
N VAL A 61 -6.86 5.91 0.78
CA VAL A 61 -7.88 6.14 1.80
C VAL A 61 -7.23 6.35 3.18
N ASN A 62 -8.06 6.59 4.20
CA ASN A 62 -7.63 6.86 5.58
C ASN A 62 -6.72 8.09 5.74
N ARG A 63 -6.20 8.32 6.96
CA ARG A 63 -5.34 9.47 7.31
C ARG A 63 -4.17 9.05 8.19
N GLY A 64 -3.11 9.87 8.15
CA GLY A 64 -1.91 9.67 8.96
C GLY A 64 -1.23 8.32 8.71
N ILE A 65 -0.89 7.61 9.78
CA ILE A 65 -0.22 6.31 9.73
C ILE A 65 -1.10 5.18 9.18
N TYR A 66 -2.43 5.38 9.19
CA TYR A 66 -3.43 4.41 8.72
C TYR A 66 -3.71 4.51 7.21
N ARG A 67 -3.02 5.40 6.48
CA ARG A 67 -3.21 5.54 5.03
C ARG A 67 -2.84 4.24 4.31
N GLU A 68 -3.70 3.85 3.38
CA GLU A 68 -3.56 2.64 2.57
C GLU A 68 -4.15 2.81 1.18
N VAL A 69 -3.89 1.82 0.32
CA VAL A 69 -4.54 1.70 -0.98
C VAL A 69 -5.70 0.73 -0.82
N ALA A 70 -6.92 1.16 -1.13
CA ALA A 70 -8.11 0.34 -1.02
C ALA A 70 -9.03 0.52 -2.24
N ALA A 71 -9.90 -0.47 -2.45
CA ALA A 71 -11.05 -0.36 -3.33
C ALA A 71 -12.12 0.56 -2.72
N PRO A 72 -13.07 1.08 -3.53
CA PRO A 72 -14.23 1.79 -3.03
C PRO A 72 -14.94 1.04 -1.90
N PHE A 73 -15.44 1.78 -0.91
CA PHE A 73 -16.17 1.25 0.26
C PHE A 73 -15.41 0.22 1.11
N TYR A 74 -14.06 0.21 1.06
CA TYR A 74 -13.22 -0.77 1.78
C TYR A 74 -13.57 -2.23 1.46
N ALA A 75 -14.06 -2.49 0.24
CA ALA A 75 -14.31 -3.85 -0.19
C ALA A 75 -13.00 -4.67 -0.16
N TYR A 76 -13.06 -5.87 0.41
CA TYR A 76 -11.96 -6.85 0.34
C TYR A 76 -11.72 -7.31 -1.08
N GLU A 77 -12.76 -7.27 -1.90
CA GLU A 77 -12.72 -7.52 -3.33
C GLU A 77 -12.59 -6.21 -4.10
N LEU A 78 -11.86 -6.26 -5.20
CA LEU A 78 -11.80 -5.13 -6.12
C LEU A 78 -13.18 -4.87 -6.74
N SER A 79 -13.50 -3.60 -6.96
CA SER A 79 -14.75 -3.22 -7.61
C SER A 79 -14.89 -3.87 -8.99
N GLU A 80 -16.13 -3.96 -9.47
CA GLU A 80 -16.42 -4.44 -10.83
C GLU A 80 -15.77 -3.60 -11.92
N ASP A 81 -15.41 -2.34 -11.62
CA ASP A 81 -14.65 -1.48 -12.52
C ASP A 81 -13.21 -1.94 -12.74
N CYS A 82 -12.66 -2.78 -11.84
CA CYS A 82 -11.34 -3.34 -12.00
C CYS A 82 -11.34 -4.45 -13.06
N ILE A 83 -10.79 -4.13 -14.24
CA ILE A 83 -10.68 -5.07 -15.37
C ILE A 83 -9.47 -6.01 -15.30
N GLY A 84 -8.72 -6.03 -14.19
CA GLY A 84 -7.57 -6.94 -14.03
C GLY A 84 -6.34 -6.61 -14.89
N CYS A 85 -6.21 -5.38 -15.40
CA CYS A 85 -5.11 -4.99 -16.31
C CYS A 85 -3.69 -5.10 -15.73
N GLY A 86 -3.53 -5.10 -14.41
CA GLY A 86 -2.24 -5.26 -13.75
C GLY A 86 -1.29 -4.05 -13.75
N ASP A 87 -1.66 -2.93 -14.38
CA ASP A 87 -0.82 -1.71 -14.41
C ASP A 87 -0.42 -1.22 -13.02
N CYS A 88 -1.32 -1.32 -12.05
CA CYS A 88 -1.04 -0.96 -10.66
C CYS A 88 0.06 -1.83 -10.02
N ALA A 89 0.15 -3.11 -10.38
CA ALA A 89 1.22 -4.01 -9.95
C ALA A 89 2.51 -3.67 -10.69
N PHE A 90 2.44 -3.45 -12.01
CA PHE A 90 3.59 -3.12 -12.85
C PHE A 90 4.33 -1.86 -12.39
N VAL A 91 3.60 -0.79 -12.05
CA VAL A 91 4.20 0.48 -11.61
C VAL A 91 4.61 0.50 -10.14
N CYS A 92 4.36 -0.57 -9.37
CA CYS A 92 4.62 -0.58 -7.94
C CYS A 92 6.12 -0.71 -7.66
N PRO A 93 6.80 0.32 -7.11
CA PRO A 93 8.25 0.29 -6.94
C PRO A 93 8.73 -0.65 -5.83
N THR A 94 7.83 -1.05 -4.93
CA THR A 94 8.13 -1.90 -3.78
C THR A 94 7.58 -3.32 -3.91
N GLY A 95 6.77 -3.59 -4.95
CA GLY A 95 6.07 -4.87 -5.09
C GLY A 95 4.94 -5.08 -4.07
N ALA A 96 4.43 -4.01 -3.46
CA ALA A 96 3.32 -4.06 -2.50
C ALA A 96 1.97 -4.42 -3.14
N ILE A 97 1.83 -4.24 -4.46
CA ILE A 97 0.71 -4.74 -5.27
C ILE A 97 1.28 -5.79 -6.21
N GLN A 98 0.66 -6.96 -6.23
CA GLN A 98 1.06 -8.09 -7.09
C GLN A 98 -0.17 -8.69 -7.76
N MET A 99 0.02 -9.44 -8.84
CA MET A 99 -1.08 -10.16 -9.48
C MET A 99 -1.43 -11.42 -8.69
N GLY A 100 -2.71 -11.57 -8.37
CA GLY A 100 -3.28 -12.76 -7.75
C GLY A 100 -3.53 -13.87 -8.76
N PRO A 101 -3.79 -15.10 -8.27
CA PRO A 101 -4.08 -16.27 -9.11
C PRO A 101 -5.43 -16.16 -9.85
N ASP A 102 -6.32 -15.29 -9.40
CA ASP A 102 -7.60 -14.95 -10.00
C ASP A 102 -7.50 -13.93 -11.15
N GLY A 103 -6.27 -13.51 -11.49
CA GLY A 103 -6.02 -12.51 -12.53
C GLY A 103 -6.33 -11.08 -12.10
N LYS A 104 -6.57 -10.83 -10.81
CA LYS A 104 -6.79 -9.49 -10.26
C LYS A 104 -5.61 -9.07 -9.37
N PRO A 105 -5.31 -7.76 -9.26
CA PRO A 105 -4.26 -7.28 -8.38
C PRO A 105 -4.64 -7.43 -6.90
N VAL A 106 -3.70 -7.88 -6.08
CA VAL A 106 -3.86 -7.96 -4.62
C VAL A 106 -3.37 -6.65 -4.00
N LEU A 107 -4.26 -5.96 -3.27
CA LEU A 107 -3.93 -4.69 -2.63
C LEU A 107 -3.15 -4.89 -1.32
N PRO A 108 -2.22 -3.98 -0.98
CA PRO A 108 -1.48 -4.05 0.27
C PRO A 108 -2.41 -3.76 1.44
N LYS A 109 -2.38 -4.65 2.45
CA LYS A 109 -3.09 -4.43 3.71
C LYS A 109 -2.24 -3.55 4.62
N VAL A 110 -2.82 -2.51 5.21
CA VAL A 110 -2.12 -1.80 6.27
C VAL A 110 -2.06 -2.66 7.54
N LYS A 111 -0.84 -2.98 7.96
CA LYS A 111 -0.57 -3.68 9.22
C LYS A 111 -0.65 -2.70 10.39
N ILE A 112 -1.80 -2.63 11.05
CA ILE A 112 -2.03 -1.68 12.15
C ILE A 112 -1.30 -2.18 13.41
N PRO A 113 -0.54 -1.33 14.12
CA PRO A 113 0.16 -1.73 15.34
C PRO A 113 -0.76 -1.91 16.58
N TYR A 114 -2.07 -1.74 16.43
CA TYR A 114 -3.07 -1.87 17.50
C TYR A 114 -4.12 -2.93 17.11
N PRO A 115 -4.01 -4.17 17.64
CA PRO A 115 -4.87 -5.30 17.28
C PRO A 115 -6.37 -5.03 17.51
N GLU A 116 -6.69 -4.20 18.50
CA GLU A 116 -8.06 -3.84 18.86
C GLU A 116 -8.75 -3.01 17.75
N ILE A 117 -8.00 -2.08 17.15
CA ILE A 117 -8.45 -1.26 16.03
C ILE A 117 -8.51 -2.11 14.76
N GLU A 118 -7.54 -3.00 14.55
CA GLU A 118 -7.55 -3.95 13.43
C GLU A 118 -8.78 -4.87 13.48
N ALA A 119 -9.17 -5.34 14.67
CA ALA A 119 -10.38 -6.12 14.88
C ALA A 119 -11.66 -5.29 14.66
N MET A 120 -11.66 -4.01 15.05
CA MET A 120 -12.78 -3.09 14.81
C MET A 120 -12.99 -2.82 13.31
N MET A 121 -11.92 -2.50 12.58
CA MET A 121 -11.96 -2.30 11.12
C MET A 121 -12.35 -3.58 10.36
N ARG A 122 -11.96 -4.76 10.87
CA ARG A 122 -12.43 -6.06 10.35
C ARG A 122 -13.89 -6.38 10.70
N ARG A 123 -14.47 -5.77 11.73
CA ARG A 123 -15.87 -6.01 12.16
C ARG A 123 -16.89 -5.15 11.41
N GLU A 124 -16.54 -3.91 11.05
CA GLU A 124 -17.42 -3.04 10.25
C GLU A 124 -17.64 -3.57 8.82
N THR A 125 -16.74 -4.41 8.31
CA THR A 125 -16.78 -4.98 6.96
C THR A 125 -17.69 -6.22 6.83
N VAL A 126 -18.23 -6.77 7.93
CA VAL A 126 -19.14 -7.94 7.90
C VAL A 126 -20.62 -7.51 8.05
N ALA A 127 -20.90 -6.23 8.33
CA ALA A 127 -22.26 -5.74 8.60
C ALA A 127 -23.01 -5.19 7.38
N THR A 128 -22.44 -5.29 6.17
CA THR A 128 -23.10 -4.88 4.92
C THR A 128 -22.91 -5.93 3.84
N SER A 129 -23.53 -7.09 4.04
CA SER A 129 -23.79 -8.11 3.02
C SER A 129 -25.24 -8.56 3.14
#